data_AF-A0A947XEA7-F1
#
_entry.id   AF-A0A947XEA7-F1
#
_cell.length_a   1.000
_cell.length_b   1.000
_cell.length_c   1.000
_cell.angle_alpha   90.00
_cell.angle_beta   90.00
_cell.angle_gamma   90.00
#
_symmetry.space_group_name_H-M   'P 1'
#
loop_
_entity.id
_entity.type
_entity.pdbx_description
1 polymer ?
#
loop_
_entity_poly.entity_id
_entity_poly.type
_entity_poly.pdbx_seq_one_letter_code
_entity_poly.pdbx_strand_id
1 'polypeptide(L)'
;MVLPVQHSNAETWHSLGQLARNENGQPTNHGGDPLPSIAPSGNAWAEFKSNPTLHAPHIAQLNRSTKDIHTFIAEHAPTGAGRQEALNNLQHYVNTKINCHPGNLSALTINENRRNLHLFAQQLNNPTISTDQKLTAALNLGKGLGVCTEGETLNILDSTQQLCNRQQGLAGLLVKTKNLLVEQHLQQLVKHEDAIHLSHKLANDMEIHHVQALKNHVAGQWGLAVQEDRYATSAYQARTGQMASALLAKTITPATLAHHAAEQLEQALISQTAPGLREGIPVELLKTEPLRRAIQAEFGQSIDLEQCLEFNDDYSEVRLKPHEDLALHIVKAFQGIGLVPIHANPMHVLNQPTPGLQQAIEQVGTLRGEVVRRPLHNDYINSFWFGHAQTQQDSKRKEEQEHQFRRR
;
A
#
# COMPACT_ATOMS: atom_id res chain seq x y z
N MET A 1 -25.32 -21.18 21.42
CA MET A 1 -25.67 -20.31 20.27
C MET A 1 -24.53 -19.32 20.11
N VAL A 2 -23.59 -19.59 19.22
CA VAL A 2 -22.46 -18.71 18.93
C VAL A 2 -22.80 -18.00 17.64
N LEU A 3 -22.97 -16.67 17.69
CA LEU A 3 -23.12 -15.85 16.50
C LEU A 3 -21.79 -15.87 15.74
N PRO A 4 -21.74 -16.20 14.44
CA PRO A 4 -20.55 -16.00 13.66
C PRO A 4 -20.44 -14.50 13.39
N VAL A 5 -19.48 -13.83 14.03
CA VAL A 5 -19.09 -12.48 13.60
C VAL A 5 -18.27 -12.67 12.33
N GLN A 6 -18.95 -12.69 11.18
CA GLN A 6 -18.32 -12.58 9.88
C GLN A 6 -17.81 -11.14 9.75
N HIS A 7 -16.54 -10.90 10.10
CA HIS A 7 -15.91 -9.63 9.77
C HIS A 7 -15.77 -9.54 8.26
N SER A 8 -16.32 -8.49 7.67
CA SER A 8 -16.05 -8.18 6.26
C SER A 8 -14.57 -7.79 6.12
N ASN A 9 -13.92 -8.10 4.99
CA ASN A 9 -12.53 -7.70 4.72
C ASN A 9 -12.28 -6.20 4.98
N ALA A 10 -13.29 -5.36 4.72
CA ALA A 10 -13.28 -3.93 4.99
C ALA A 10 -13.07 -3.59 6.48
N GLU A 11 -13.81 -4.26 7.36
CA GLU A 11 -13.73 -4.07 8.81
C GLU A 11 -12.37 -4.50 9.36
N THR A 12 -11.83 -5.62 8.85
CA THR A 12 -10.48 -6.09 9.21
C THR A 12 -9.43 -5.04 8.84
N TRP A 13 -9.47 -4.51 7.62
CA TRP A 13 -8.52 -3.49 7.17
C TRP A 13 -8.68 -2.16 7.91
N HIS A 14 -9.91 -1.76 8.22
CA HIS A 14 -10.14 -0.58 9.04
C HIS A 14 -9.63 -0.76 10.47
N SER A 15 -9.86 -1.93 11.08
CA SER A 15 -9.39 -2.25 12.44
C SER A 15 -7.85 -2.29 12.50
N LEU A 16 -7.20 -2.92 11.52
CA LEU A 16 -5.74 -2.91 11.39
C LEU A 16 -5.20 -1.48 11.17
N GLY A 17 -5.90 -0.69 10.35
CA GLY A 17 -5.57 0.72 10.15
C GLY A 17 -5.67 1.54 11.44
N GLN A 18 -6.61 1.22 12.34
CA GLN A 18 -6.71 1.86 13.66
C GLN A 18 -5.63 1.37 14.63
N LEU A 19 -5.34 0.06 14.66
CA LEU A 19 -4.25 -0.50 15.46
C LEU A 19 -2.90 0.13 15.08
N ALA A 20 -2.60 0.21 13.79
CA ALA A 20 -1.39 0.84 13.27
C ALA A 20 -1.28 2.34 13.62
N ARG A 21 -2.42 3.03 13.86
CA ARG A 21 -2.44 4.43 14.31
C ARG A 21 -2.28 4.54 15.82
N ASN A 22 -2.79 3.60 16.60
CA ASN A 22 -2.72 3.63 18.07
C ASN A 22 -1.34 3.23 18.60
N GLU A 23 -0.59 2.42 17.85
CA GLU A 23 0.83 2.15 18.12
C GLU A 23 1.72 3.38 17.89
N ASN A 24 1.18 4.43 17.25
CA ASN A 24 1.81 5.73 17.18
C ASN A 24 1.27 6.65 18.28
N GLY A 25 2.17 7.18 19.11
CA GLY A 25 1.88 8.41 19.85
C GLY A 25 1.36 9.49 18.89
N GLN A 26 0.47 10.36 19.41
CA GLN A 26 -0.31 11.32 18.63
C GLN A 26 0.48 12.05 17.52
N PRO A 27 -0.15 12.37 16.38
CA PRO A 27 0.48 13.14 15.32
C PRO A 27 1.01 14.44 15.90
N THR A 28 2.32 14.66 15.75
CA THR A 28 2.94 15.88 16.22
C THR A 28 2.43 17.05 15.37
N ASN A 29 1.72 17.94 16.04
CA ASN A 29 1.17 19.16 15.47
C ASN A 29 2.36 20.06 15.08
N HIS A 30 2.70 20.10 13.79
CA HIS A 30 3.85 20.85 13.30
C HIS A 30 3.42 21.98 12.35
N GLY A 31 3.20 23.16 12.95
CA GLY A 31 3.74 24.45 12.51
C GLY A 31 3.42 24.94 11.09
N GLY A 32 2.36 25.74 10.99
CA GLY A 32 2.06 26.67 9.88
C GLY A 32 0.55 26.80 9.70
N ASP A 33 -0.01 28.00 9.90
CA ASP A 33 -1.44 28.21 9.66
C ASP A 33 -1.76 27.86 8.19
N PRO A 34 -2.67 26.92 7.93
CA PRO A 34 -3.00 26.54 6.57
C PRO A 34 -3.64 27.74 5.87
N LEU A 35 -3.06 28.20 4.75
CA LEU A 35 -3.75 29.19 3.91
C LEU A 35 -5.11 28.61 3.49
N PRO A 36 -6.17 29.43 3.42
CA PRO A 36 -7.51 28.96 3.11
C PRO A 36 -7.59 28.39 1.68
N SER A 37 -8.43 27.37 1.48
CA SER A 37 -8.77 26.92 0.14
C SER A 37 -9.60 27.98 -0.59
N ILE A 38 -9.33 28.16 -1.88
CA ILE A 38 -10.08 29.07 -2.74
C ILE A 38 -11.15 28.28 -3.47
N ALA A 39 -12.39 28.77 -3.50
CA ALA A 39 -13.44 28.13 -4.27
C ALA A 39 -12.98 27.95 -5.74
N PRO A 40 -13.12 26.75 -6.33
CA PRO A 40 -12.52 26.42 -7.63
C PRO A 40 -13.18 27.12 -8.82
N SER A 41 -14.28 27.84 -8.59
CA SER A 41 -15.06 28.55 -9.60
C SER A 41 -15.70 29.82 -9.03
N GLY A 42 -16.21 30.68 -9.93
CA GLY A 42 -16.92 31.91 -9.55
C GLY A 42 -16.01 33.09 -9.21
N ASN A 43 -16.61 34.11 -8.60
CA ASN A 43 -15.95 35.42 -8.37
C ASN A 43 -14.69 35.30 -7.53
N ALA A 44 -14.67 34.43 -6.52
CA ALA A 44 -13.50 34.22 -5.66
C ALA A 44 -12.28 33.69 -6.45
N TRP A 45 -12.50 32.79 -7.41
CA TRP A 45 -11.42 32.28 -8.27
C TRP A 45 -10.91 33.34 -9.26
N ALA A 46 -11.84 34.12 -9.84
CA ALA A 46 -11.49 35.21 -10.73
C ALA A 46 -10.66 36.28 -10.01
N GLU A 47 -11.09 36.68 -8.81
CA GLU A 47 -10.41 37.63 -7.95
C GLU A 47 -9.00 37.14 -7.59
N PHE A 48 -8.88 35.89 -7.14
CA PHE A 48 -7.60 35.25 -6.83
C PHE A 48 -6.59 35.33 -7.99
N LYS A 49 -7.02 35.00 -9.23
CA LYS A 49 -6.14 35.06 -10.41
C LYS A 49 -5.75 36.49 -10.80
N SER A 50 -6.65 37.45 -10.58
CA SER A 50 -6.44 38.86 -10.95
C SER A 50 -5.67 39.69 -9.93
N ASN A 51 -5.61 39.26 -8.67
CA ASN A 51 -5.00 40.00 -7.56
C ASN A 51 -3.68 39.33 -7.10
N PRO A 52 -2.51 39.91 -7.43
CA PRO A 52 -1.21 39.38 -7.03
C PRO A 52 -1.06 39.20 -5.52
N THR A 53 -1.68 40.06 -4.72
CA THR A 53 -1.61 40.02 -3.25
C THR A 53 -2.27 38.76 -2.69
N LEU A 54 -3.30 38.22 -3.37
CA LEU A 54 -4.03 37.03 -2.93
C LEU A 54 -3.31 35.74 -3.29
N HIS A 55 -2.76 35.63 -4.50
CA HIS A 55 -2.10 34.39 -4.93
C HIS A 55 -0.61 34.31 -4.58
N ALA A 56 0.11 35.43 -4.39
CA ALA A 56 1.54 35.40 -4.06
C ALA A 56 1.88 34.53 -2.83
N PRO A 57 1.12 34.56 -1.71
CA PRO A 57 1.37 33.67 -0.57
C PRO A 57 1.23 32.18 -0.92
N HIS A 58 0.26 31.83 -1.77
CA HIS A 58 0.02 30.46 -2.21
C HIS A 58 1.17 29.95 -3.10
N ILE A 59 1.61 30.79 -4.05
CA ILE A 59 2.75 30.51 -4.91
C ILE A 59 4.06 30.43 -4.10
N ALA A 60 4.24 31.28 -3.10
CA ALA A 60 5.41 31.24 -2.22
C ALA A 60 5.47 29.94 -1.40
N GLN A 61 4.35 29.47 -0.86
CA GLN A 61 4.31 28.20 -0.13
C GLN A 61 4.58 26.99 -1.05
N LEU A 62 4.02 26.99 -2.26
CA LEU A 62 4.30 25.98 -3.28
C LEU A 62 5.79 25.94 -3.61
N ASN A 63 6.38 27.08 -3.98
CA ASN A 63 7.81 27.20 -4.30
C ASN A 63 8.70 26.74 -3.14
N ARG A 64 8.37 27.11 -1.89
CA ARG A 64 9.10 26.66 -0.71
C ARG A 64 9.04 25.14 -0.56
N SER A 65 7.85 24.57 -0.59
CA SER A 65 7.65 23.12 -0.40
C SER A 65 8.33 22.30 -1.49
N THR A 66 8.22 22.72 -2.76
CA THR A 66 8.93 22.06 -3.87
C THR A 66 10.44 22.23 -3.80
N LYS A 67 10.93 23.39 -3.33
CA LYS A 67 12.36 23.60 -3.11
C LYS A 67 12.90 22.67 -2.02
N ASP A 68 12.18 22.53 -0.91
CA ASP A 68 12.58 21.64 0.19
C ASP A 68 12.66 20.18 -0.29
N ILE A 69 11.68 19.72 -1.07
CA ILE A 69 11.69 18.39 -1.69
C ILE A 69 12.86 18.23 -2.66
N HIS A 70 13.08 19.22 -3.54
CA HIS A 70 14.18 19.20 -4.50
C HIS A 70 15.54 19.13 -3.79
N THR A 71 15.77 19.96 -2.78
CA THR A 71 16.99 19.96 -1.96
C THR A 71 17.20 18.60 -1.29
N PHE A 72 16.16 18.04 -0.67
CA PHE A 72 16.25 16.73 -0.02
C PHE A 72 16.71 15.64 -0.99
N ILE A 73 16.11 15.55 -2.19
CA ILE A 73 16.53 14.59 -3.23
C ILE A 73 17.98 14.87 -3.66
N ALA A 74 18.36 16.14 -3.86
CA ALA A 74 19.71 16.48 -4.30
C ALA A 74 20.80 16.11 -3.27
N GLU A 75 20.47 16.16 -1.97
CA GLU A 75 21.39 15.84 -0.88
C GLU A 75 21.47 14.34 -0.59
N HIS A 76 20.35 13.62 -0.69
CA HIS A 76 20.25 12.24 -0.19
C HIS A 76 20.16 11.17 -1.28
N ALA A 77 19.73 11.51 -2.50
CA ALA A 77 19.62 10.54 -3.59
C ALA A 77 20.99 10.22 -4.21
N PRO A 78 21.30 8.94 -4.48
CA PRO A 78 22.50 8.57 -5.22
C PRO A 78 22.49 9.21 -6.62
N THR A 79 23.66 9.63 -7.10
CA THR A 79 23.81 10.19 -8.44
C THR A 79 23.42 9.15 -9.48
N GLY A 80 22.48 9.48 -10.36
CA GLY A 80 21.99 8.56 -11.39
C GLY A 80 20.79 9.08 -12.15
N ALA A 81 20.33 8.31 -13.14
CA ALA A 81 19.23 8.70 -14.03
C ALA A 81 17.93 9.00 -13.27
N GLY A 82 17.55 8.15 -12.30
CA GLY A 82 16.33 8.34 -11.50
C GLY A 82 16.34 9.60 -10.65
N ARG A 83 17.50 10.00 -10.11
CA ARG A 83 17.66 11.29 -9.41
C ARG A 83 17.47 12.45 -10.39
N GLN A 84 18.16 12.42 -11.54
CA GLN A 84 18.11 13.51 -12.50
C GLN A 84 16.71 13.70 -13.08
N GLU A 85 16.02 12.60 -13.39
CA GLU A 85 14.63 12.58 -13.84
C GLU A 85 13.71 13.26 -12.81
N ALA A 86 13.76 12.83 -11.55
CA ALA A 86 12.92 13.40 -10.49
C ALA A 86 13.17 14.90 -10.29
N LEU A 87 14.43 15.34 -10.28
CA LEU A 87 14.80 16.76 -10.15
C LEU A 87 14.33 17.58 -11.36
N ASN A 88 14.50 17.06 -12.58
CA ASN A 88 14.04 17.73 -13.80
C ASN A 88 12.51 17.87 -13.83
N ASN A 89 11.78 16.83 -13.43
CA ASN A 89 10.33 16.86 -13.39
C ASN A 89 9.80 17.83 -12.32
N LEU A 90 10.45 17.90 -11.15
CA LEU A 90 10.14 18.91 -10.13
C LEU A 90 10.38 20.33 -10.66
N GLN A 91 11.51 20.57 -11.32
CA GLN A 91 11.81 21.88 -11.91
C GLN A 91 10.82 22.23 -13.03
N HIS A 92 10.44 21.25 -13.86
CA HIS A 92 9.43 21.42 -14.89
C HIS A 92 8.07 21.81 -14.27
N TYR A 93 7.63 21.07 -13.25
CA TYR A 93 6.39 21.35 -12.51
C TYR A 93 6.38 22.76 -11.92
N VAL A 94 7.50 23.18 -11.30
CA VAL A 94 7.66 24.55 -10.79
C VAL A 94 7.48 25.58 -11.91
N ASN A 95 8.08 25.35 -13.07
CA ASN A 95 8.03 26.31 -14.18
C ASN A 95 6.66 26.34 -14.88
N THR A 96 5.98 25.20 -15.01
CA THR A 96 4.76 25.09 -15.82
C THR A 96 3.46 25.14 -15.03
N LYS A 97 3.48 24.82 -13.73
CA LYS A 97 2.27 24.76 -12.89
C LYS A 97 2.26 25.77 -11.74
N ILE A 98 3.43 26.16 -11.22
CA ILE A 98 3.54 27.11 -10.09
C ILE A 98 3.85 28.51 -10.60
N ASN A 99 5.00 28.69 -11.27
CA ASN A 99 5.48 29.97 -11.78
C ASN A 99 4.97 30.25 -13.21
N CYS A 100 3.76 29.77 -13.51
CA CYS A 100 3.12 29.99 -14.79
C CYS A 100 2.32 31.30 -14.80
N HIS A 101 1.84 31.70 -15.98
CA HIS A 101 0.95 32.84 -16.08
C HIS A 101 -0.30 32.62 -15.20
N PRO A 102 -0.80 33.62 -14.44
CA PRO A 102 -1.93 33.44 -13.51
C PRO A 102 -3.20 32.83 -14.15
N GLY A 103 -3.42 33.10 -15.44
CA GLY A 103 -4.49 32.48 -16.23
C GLY A 103 -4.43 30.95 -16.35
N ASN A 104 -3.24 30.36 -16.20
CA ASN A 104 -2.96 28.93 -16.30
C ASN A 104 -2.92 28.23 -14.92
N LEU A 105 -3.07 28.99 -13.82
CA LEU A 105 -3.19 28.39 -12.50
C LEU A 105 -4.45 27.53 -12.43
N SER A 106 -4.31 26.35 -11.84
CA SER A 106 -5.42 25.44 -11.61
C SER A 106 -5.82 25.45 -10.13
N ALA A 107 -7.12 25.27 -9.85
CA ALA A 107 -7.61 25.15 -8.48
C ALA A 107 -7.02 23.92 -7.76
N LEU A 108 -6.79 22.82 -8.49
CA LEU A 108 -6.11 21.63 -7.96
C LEU A 108 -4.70 21.95 -7.47
N THR A 109 -3.93 22.71 -8.26
CA THR A 109 -2.57 23.13 -7.87
C THR A 109 -2.57 24.01 -6.62
N ILE A 110 -3.47 25.00 -6.56
CA ILE A 110 -3.52 25.98 -5.47
C ILE A 110 -4.09 25.42 -4.17
N ASN A 111 -5.08 24.54 -4.26
CA ASN A 111 -5.75 23.98 -3.08
C ASN A 111 -5.13 22.65 -2.67
N GLU A 112 -5.20 21.64 -3.53
CA GLU A 112 -4.84 20.27 -3.20
C GLU A 112 -3.32 20.05 -3.22
N ASN A 113 -2.65 20.41 -4.32
CA ASN A 113 -1.22 20.13 -4.43
C ASN A 113 -0.41 20.97 -3.45
N ARG A 114 -0.78 22.24 -3.25
CA ARG A 114 -0.15 23.09 -2.22
C ARG A 114 -0.19 22.46 -0.85
N ARG A 115 -1.37 22.02 -0.41
CA ARG A 115 -1.55 21.41 0.91
C ARG A 115 -0.74 20.12 1.03
N ASN A 116 -0.84 19.23 0.04
CA ASN A 116 -0.16 17.94 0.09
C ASN A 116 1.36 18.07 -0.03
N LEU A 117 1.88 18.90 -0.94
CA LEU A 117 3.33 19.18 -1.04
C LEU A 117 3.87 19.82 0.23
N HIS A 118 3.10 20.70 0.88
CA HIS A 118 3.49 21.28 2.16
C HIS A 118 3.60 20.21 3.26
N LEU A 119 2.59 19.35 3.38
CA LEU A 119 2.62 18.23 4.33
C LEU A 119 3.77 17.26 4.03
N PHE A 120 4.00 16.94 2.76
CA PHE A 120 5.11 16.09 2.31
C PHE A 120 6.46 16.69 2.76
N ALA A 121 6.70 17.97 2.44
CA ALA A 121 7.93 18.67 2.81
C ALA A 121 8.14 18.72 4.33
N GLN A 122 7.08 18.90 5.11
CA GLN A 122 7.16 18.81 6.57
C GLN A 122 7.59 17.42 7.05
N GLN A 123 7.06 16.34 6.45
CA GLN A 123 7.42 14.97 6.85
C GLN A 123 8.86 14.58 6.49
N LEU A 124 9.48 15.20 5.48
CA LEU A 124 10.90 15.00 5.20
C LEU A 124 11.80 15.38 6.39
N ASN A 125 11.40 16.37 7.17
CA ASN A 125 12.11 16.78 8.38
C ASN A 125 11.77 15.93 9.60
N ASN A 126 10.88 14.95 9.48
CA ASN A 126 10.43 14.19 10.63
C ASN A 126 11.46 13.12 11.04
N PRO A 127 12.05 13.18 12.25
CA PRO A 127 13.15 12.30 12.65
C PRO A 127 12.74 10.84 12.85
N THR A 128 11.44 10.56 12.91
CA THR A 128 10.90 9.21 13.15
C THR A 128 10.59 8.45 11.85
N ILE A 129 10.80 9.06 10.68
CA ILE A 129 10.77 8.37 9.37
C ILE A 129 12.21 8.13 8.94
N SER A 130 12.53 6.91 8.51
CA SER A 130 13.87 6.61 8.01
C SER A 130 14.19 7.41 6.74
N THR A 131 15.47 7.72 6.54
CA THR A 131 15.92 8.46 5.35
C THR A 131 15.57 7.73 4.05
N ASP A 132 15.67 6.39 4.04
CA ASP A 132 15.33 5.57 2.87
C ASP A 132 13.85 5.69 2.50
N GLN A 133 12.95 5.64 3.48
CA GLN A 133 11.51 5.81 3.25
C GLN A 133 11.19 7.20 2.68
N LYS A 134 11.81 8.25 3.23
CA LYS A 134 11.68 9.63 2.72
C LYS A 134 12.18 9.72 1.28
N LEU A 135 13.32 9.11 0.99
CA LEU A 135 13.97 9.14 -0.31
C LEU A 135 13.13 8.41 -1.36
N THR A 136 12.65 7.20 -1.06
CA THR A 136 11.75 6.45 -1.94
C THR A 136 10.50 7.26 -2.27
N ALA A 137 9.84 7.84 -1.26
CA ALA A 137 8.65 8.67 -1.46
C ALA A 137 8.95 9.91 -2.32
N ALA A 138 10.09 10.58 -2.08
CA ALA A 138 10.45 11.80 -2.81
C ALA A 138 10.79 11.52 -4.28
N LEU A 139 11.50 10.41 -4.55
CA LEU A 139 11.80 9.98 -5.92
C LEU A 139 10.53 9.58 -6.68
N ASN A 140 9.61 8.85 -6.03
CA ASN A 140 8.32 8.48 -6.63
C ASN A 140 7.48 9.73 -6.94
N LEU A 141 7.43 10.69 -6.00
CA LEU A 141 6.76 11.98 -6.22
C LEU A 141 7.32 12.66 -7.48
N GLY A 142 8.64 12.82 -7.59
CA GLY A 142 9.26 13.48 -8.74
C GLY A 142 8.98 12.76 -10.08
N LYS A 143 9.00 11.42 -10.08
CA LYS A 143 8.72 10.63 -11.29
C LYS A 143 7.29 10.79 -11.80
N GLY A 144 6.30 10.89 -10.91
CA GLY A 144 4.89 11.05 -11.30
C GLY A 144 4.49 12.50 -11.63
N LEU A 145 5.43 13.42 -11.78
CA LEU A 145 5.18 14.78 -12.27
C LEU A 145 5.44 14.90 -13.77
N GLY A 146 4.84 15.91 -14.44
CA GLY A 146 4.99 16.10 -15.88
C GLY A 146 3.91 15.40 -16.72
N VAL A 147 2.83 14.94 -16.08
CA VAL A 147 1.66 14.34 -16.72
C VAL A 147 0.48 15.33 -16.70
N CYS A 148 -0.73 14.85 -16.99
CA CYS A 148 -1.95 15.66 -16.85
C CYS A 148 -2.11 16.17 -15.40
N THR A 149 -2.76 17.32 -15.22
CA THR A 149 -2.89 17.99 -13.90
C THR A 149 -3.55 17.10 -12.85
N GLU A 150 -4.53 16.28 -13.25
CA GLU A 150 -5.18 15.31 -12.36
C GLU A 150 -4.22 14.19 -11.94
N GLY A 151 -3.46 13.62 -12.90
CA GLY A 151 -2.47 12.59 -12.60
C GLY A 151 -1.37 13.09 -11.66
N GLU A 152 -0.89 14.32 -11.86
CA GLU A 152 0.05 14.96 -10.94
C GLU A 152 -0.53 15.10 -9.54
N THR A 153 -1.81 15.48 -9.43
CA THR A 153 -2.51 15.66 -8.15
C THR A 153 -2.65 14.33 -7.41
N LEU A 154 -3.05 13.27 -8.11
CA LEU A 154 -3.15 11.92 -7.55
C LEU A 154 -1.78 11.42 -7.06
N ASN A 155 -0.73 11.58 -7.87
CA ASN A 155 0.62 11.18 -7.49
C ASN A 155 1.15 11.94 -6.27
N ILE A 156 0.92 13.27 -6.20
CA ILE A 156 1.30 14.09 -5.05
C ILE A 156 0.55 13.63 -3.80
N LEU A 157 -0.76 13.39 -3.90
CA LEU A 157 -1.57 12.91 -2.79
C LEU A 157 -1.12 11.54 -2.30
N ASP A 158 -0.90 10.58 -3.20
CA ASP A 158 -0.45 9.23 -2.87
C ASP A 158 0.93 9.23 -2.20
N SER A 159 1.90 9.95 -2.79
CA SER A 159 3.24 10.09 -2.20
C SER A 159 3.21 10.75 -0.82
N THR A 160 2.32 11.74 -0.63
CA THR A 160 2.11 12.40 0.67
C THR A 160 1.50 11.44 1.68
N GLN A 161 0.49 10.67 1.28
CA GLN A 161 -0.13 9.67 2.16
C GLN A 161 0.86 8.56 2.54
N GLN A 162 1.71 8.10 1.63
CA GLN A 162 2.76 7.13 1.93
C GLN A 162 3.72 7.64 3.01
N LEU A 163 4.01 8.94 3.01
CA LEU A 163 4.93 9.56 3.98
C LEU A 163 4.24 9.97 5.29
N CYS A 164 2.97 10.39 5.24
CA CYS A 164 2.18 10.82 6.39
C CYS A 164 1.55 9.65 7.17
N ASN A 165 1.17 8.56 6.49
CA ASN A 165 0.61 7.37 7.12
C ASN A 165 1.73 6.58 7.79
N ARG A 166 2.16 7.08 8.94
CA ARG A 166 2.95 6.33 9.91
C ARG A 166 2.09 5.18 10.37
N GLN A 167 2.41 4.02 9.84
CA GLN A 167 1.85 2.78 10.25
C GLN A 167 3.06 1.94 10.61
N GLN A 168 3.40 1.98 11.90
CA GLN A 168 4.49 1.20 12.48
C GLN A 168 3.91 -0.09 13.04
N GLY A 169 4.79 -1.01 13.42
CA GLY A 169 4.38 -2.32 13.90
C GLY A 169 3.85 -3.22 12.79
N LEU A 170 3.60 -4.48 13.14
CA LEU A 170 3.16 -5.49 12.19
C LEU A 170 1.86 -5.07 11.46
N ALA A 171 0.88 -4.52 12.18
CA ALA A 171 -0.36 -4.05 11.57
C ALA A 171 -0.10 -2.97 10.51
N GLY A 172 0.85 -2.08 10.78
CA GLY A 172 1.17 -1.02 9.86
C GLY A 172 1.95 -1.45 8.63
N LEU A 173 2.92 -2.35 8.82
CA LEU A 173 3.62 -3.04 7.74
C LEU A 173 2.64 -3.72 6.78
N LEU A 174 1.60 -4.37 7.32
CA LEU A 174 0.61 -5.09 6.54
C LEU A 174 -0.30 -4.18 5.73
N VAL A 175 -0.77 -3.08 6.31
CA VAL A 175 -1.58 -2.11 5.56
C VAL A 175 -0.76 -1.47 4.44
N LYS A 176 0.51 -1.16 4.69
CA LYS A 176 1.44 -0.66 3.66
C LYS A 176 1.67 -1.68 2.55
N THR A 177 2.00 -2.92 2.92
CA THR A 177 2.25 -4.02 1.97
C THR A 177 1.00 -4.31 1.14
N LYS A 178 -0.17 -4.39 1.77
CA LYS A 178 -1.46 -4.54 1.08
C LYS A 178 -1.71 -3.39 0.11
N ASN A 179 -1.53 -2.13 0.50
CA ASN A 179 -1.74 -0.99 -0.39
C ASN A 179 -0.80 -1.06 -1.60
N LEU A 180 0.46 -1.42 -1.39
CA LEU A 180 1.44 -1.60 -2.45
C LEU A 180 1.03 -2.71 -3.43
N LEU A 181 0.63 -3.88 -2.91
CA LEU A 181 0.19 -5.00 -3.75
C LEU A 181 -1.08 -4.67 -4.52
N VAL A 182 -2.04 -3.97 -3.91
CA VAL A 182 -3.24 -3.51 -4.61
C VAL A 182 -2.86 -2.61 -5.78
N GLU A 183 -2.02 -1.60 -5.56
CA GLU A 183 -1.56 -0.70 -6.63
C GLU A 183 -0.89 -1.49 -7.76
N GLN A 184 0.09 -2.33 -7.43
CA GLN A 184 0.86 -3.10 -8.40
C GLN A 184 -0.01 -4.06 -9.22
N HIS A 185 -0.92 -4.78 -8.56
CA HIS A 185 -1.78 -5.74 -9.24
C HIS A 185 -2.81 -5.07 -10.12
N LEU A 186 -3.40 -3.96 -9.66
CA LEU A 186 -4.31 -3.16 -10.49
C LEU A 186 -3.59 -2.53 -11.68
N GLN A 187 -2.36 -2.05 -11.49
CA GLN A 187 -1.54 -1.54 -12.59
C GLN A 187 -1.26 -2.61 -13.65
N GLN A 188 -0.90 -3.83 -13.23
CA GLN A 188 -0.68 -4.95 -14.17
C GLN A 188 -1.97 -5.35 -14.90
N LEU A 189 -3.11 -5.36 -14.20
CA LEU A 189 -4.40 -5.61 -14.81
C LEU A 189 -4.78 -4.53 -15.84
N VAL A 190 -4.59 -3.26 -15.51
CA VAL A 190 -4.85 -2.13 -16.41
C VAL A 190 -3.96 -2.22 -17.64
N LYS A 191 -2.66 -2.48 -17.48
CA LYS A 191 -1.74 -2.68 -18.61
C LYS A 191 -2.18 -3.83 -19.52
N HIS A 192 -2.63 -4.93 -18.92
CA HIS A 192 -3.14 -6.08 -19.66
C HIS A 192 -4.41 -5.73 -20.46
N GLU A 193 -5.39 -5.10 -19.82
CA GLU A 193 -6.66 -4.75 -20.45
C GLU A 193 -6.51 -3.64 -21.50
N ASP A 194 -5.75 -2.59 -21.18
CA ASP A 194 -5.57 -1.44 -22.05
C ASP A 194 -4.78 -1.79 -23.31
N ALA A 195 -3.82 -2.72 -23.23
CA ALA A 195 -3.08 -3.20 -24.40
C ALA A 195 -3.98 -3.86 -25.47
N ILE A 196 -5.16 -4.36 -25.09
CA ILE A 196 -6.13 -5.00 -26.00
C ILE A 196 -6.98 -3.93 -26.71
N HIS A 197 -7.19 -2.77 -26.08
CA HIS A 197 -8.24 -1.83 -26.47
C HIS A 197 -7.77 -0.44 -26.84
N LEU A 198 -6.55 -0.07 -26.44
CA LEU A 198 -6.01 1.26 -26.62
C LEU A 198 -4.69 1.19 -27.40
N SER A 199 -4.39 2.26 -28.14
CA SER A 199 -3.03 2.46 -28.65
C SER A 199 -2.06 2.63 -27.48
N HIS A 200 -0.80 2.25 -27.66
CA HIS A 200 0.24 2.34 -26.63
C HIS A 200 0.34 3.74 -26.00
N LYS A 201 0.23 4.81 -26.81
CA LYS A 201 0.25 6.18 -26.29
C LYS A 201 -0.93 6.46 -25.37
N LEU A 202 -2.14 6.12 -25.81
CA LEU A 202 -3.36 6.36 -25.03
C LEU A 202 -3.42 5.49 -23.78
N ALA A 203 -2.92 4.26 -23.83
CA ALA A 203 -2.79 3.39 -22.66
C ALA A 203 -1.90 4.04 -21.60
N ASN A 204 -0.72 4.54 -21.98
CA ASN A 204 0.18 5.22 -21.04
C ASN A 204 -0.45 6.49 -20.44
N ASP A 205 -1.15 7.28 -21.27
CA ASP A 205 -1.80 8.52 -20.81
C ASP A 205 -2.98 8.25 -19.85
N MET A 206 -3.65 7.10 -19.99
CA MET A 206 -4.83 6.74 -19.20
C MET A 206 -4.54 5.80 -18.01
N GLU A 207 -3.35 5.21 -17.94
CA GLU A 207 -3.00 4.16 -16.96
C GLU A 207 -3.34 4.59 -15.53
N ILE A 208 -2.88 5.76 -15.10
CA ILE A 208 -3.13 6.27 -13.73
C ILE A 208 -4.62 6.45 -13.43
N HIS A 209 -5.41 6.88 -14.42
CA HIS A 209 -6.84 7.11 -14.29
C HIS A 209 -7.64 5.81 -14.24
N HIS A 210 -7.25 4.83 -15.05
CA HIS A 210 -7.83 3.50 -15.05
C HIS A 210 -7.49 2.74 -13.77
N VAL A 211 -6.25 2.84 -13.27
CA VAL A 211 -5.88 2.29 -11.97
C VAL A 211 -6.70 2.94 -10.86
N GLN A 212 -6.85 4.27 -10.86
CA GLN A 212 -7.67 4.96 -9.87
C GLN A 212 -9.15 4.58 -9.95
N ALA A 213 -9.69 4.35 -11.16
CA ALA A 213 -11.04 3.85 -11.34
C ALA A 213 -11.23 2.48 -10.66
N LEU A 214 -10.27 1.57 -10.82
CA LEU A 214 -10.33 0.26 -10.17
C LEU A 214 -10.09 0.36 -8.66
N LYS A 215 -9.20 1.23 -8.18
CA LYS A 215 -9.01 1.50 -6.74
C LYS A 215 -10.32 1.96 -6.10
N ASN A 216 -11.01 2.90 -6.74
CA ASN A 216 -12.33 3.37 -6.27
C ASN A 216 -13.36 2.24 -6.25
N HIS A 217 -13.36 1.37 -7.26
CA HIS A 217 -14.27 0.22 -7.31
C HIS A 217 -14.07 -0.75 -6.14
N VAL A 218 -12.81 -1.03 -5.78
CA VAL A 218 -12.46 -1.98 -4.71
C VAL A 218 -12.30 -1.33 -3.34
N ALA A 219 -12.45 0.00 -3.25
CA ALA A 219 -12.08 0.77 -2.07
C ALA A 219 -12.76 0.28 -0.78
N GLY A 220 -14.07 0.03 -0.86
CA GLY A 220 -14.85 -0.48 0.27
C GLY A 220 -14.33 -1.83 0.78
N GLN A 221 -14.02 -2.78 -0.12
CA GLN A 221 -13.56 -4.13 0.27
C GLN A 221 -12.16 -4.14 0.87
N TRP A 222 -11.32 -3.17 0.48
CA TRP A 222 -9.89 -3.13 0.84
C TRP A 222 -9.52 -2.00 1.79
N GLY A 223 -10.52 -1.32 2.37
CA GLY A 223 -10.33 -0.22 3.33
C GLY A 223 -9.58 0.99 2.74
N LEU A 224 -9.71 1.23 1.44
CA LEU A 224 -9.07 2.37 0.77
C LEU A 224 -9.97 3.60 0.81
N ALA A 225 -9.38 4.79 0.71
CA ALA A 225 -10.12 6.02 0.48
C ALA A 225 -10.52 6.14 -0.99
N VAL A 226 -11.76 6.54 -1.25
CA VAL A 226 -12.21 6.92 -2.60
C VAL A 226 -11.60 8.29 -2.94
N GLN A 227 -11.04 8.41 -4.14
CA GLN A 227 -10.50 9.67 -4.65
C GLN A 227 -11.24 10.07 -5.93
N GLU A 228 -11.70 11.32 -6.00
CA GLU A 228 -12.38 11.83 -7.18
C GLU A 228 -11.37 12.06 -8.31
N ASP A 229 -11.65 11.47 -9.47
CA ASP A 229 -10.92 11.69 -10.71
C ASP A 229 -11.92 11.67 -11.87
N ARG A 230 -11.94 12.76 -12.65
CA ARG A 230 -12.87 12.93 -13.78
C ARG A 230 -12.65 11.89 -14.89
N TYR A 231 -11.45 11.34 -14.98
CA TYR A 231 -11.08 10.33 -15.98
C TYR A 231 -11.23 8.90 -15.45
N ALA A 232 -11.44 8.73 -14.13
CA ALA A 232 -11.77 7.46 -13.51
C ALA A 232 -13.25 7.10 -13.77
N THR A 233 -13.56 6.72 -15.01
CA THR A 233 -14.95 6.57 -15.46
C THR A 233 -15.64 5.35 -14.86
N SER A 234 -16.95 5.48 -14.58
CA SER A 234 -17.83 4.37 -14.23
C SER A 234 -17.91 3.31 -15.33
N ALA A 235 -17.73 3.71 -16.59
CA ALA A 235 -17.69 2.80 -17.74
C ALA A 235 -16.50 1.81 -17.64
N TYR A 236 -15.30 2.30 -17.28
CA TYR A 236 -14.14 1.44 -17.07
C TYR A 236 -14.35 0.50 -15.87
N GLN A 237 -14.94 1.02 -14.79
CA GLN A 237 -15.29 0.19 -13.62
C GLN A 237 -16.31 -0.91 -13.96
N ALA A 238 -17.34 -0.61 -14.74
CA ALA A 238 -18.34 -1.59 -15.16
C ALA A 238 -17.73 -2.72 -16.01
N ARG A 239 -16.65 -2.40 -16.75
CA ARG A 239 -15.95 -3.36 -17.60
C ARG A 239 -14.96 -4.23 -16.82
N THR A 240 -14.13 -3.62 -15.98
CA THR A 240 -12.93 -4.26 -15.43
C THR A 240 -12.99 -4.40 -13.91
N GLY A 241 -13.98 -3.81 -13.24
CA GLY A 241 -14.10 -3.80 -11.77
C GLY A 241 -14.24 -5.19 -11.14
N GLN A 242 -14.95 -6.11 -11.78
CA GLN A 242 -15.05 -7.49 -11.29
C GLN A 242 -13.75 -8.27 -11.44
N MET A 243 -13.03 -8.03 -12.54
CA MET A 243 -11.69 -8.58 -12.73
C MET A 243 -10.76 -8.10 -11.62
N ALA A 244 -10.78 -6.81 -11.31
CA ALA A 244 -10.00 -6.22 -10.22
C ALA A 244 -10.34 -6.85 -8.85
N SER A 245 -11.63 -6.94 -8.52
CA SER A 245 -12.08 -7.52 -7.25
C SER A 245 -11.63 -8.98 -7.10
N ALA A 246 -11.81 -9.80 -8.14
CA ALA A 246 -11.42 -11.20 -8.13
C ALA A 246 -9.88 -11.39 -8.14
N LEU A 247 -9.15 -10.53 -8.86
CA LEU A 247 -7.69 -10.56 -8.93
C LEU A 247 -7.10 -10.36 -7.54
N LEU A 248 -7.47 -9.26 -6.89
CA LEU A 248 -6.93 -8.92 -5.57
C LEU A 248 -7.27 -9.99 -4.52
N ALA A 249 -8.50 -10.54 -4.56
CA ALA A 249 -8.91 -11.59 -3.64
C ALA A 249 -8.15 -12.91 -3.85
N LYS A 250 -7.69 -13.19 -5.08
CA LYS A 250 -6.92 -14.39 -5.41
C LYS A 250 -5.44 -14.26 -5.08
N THR A 251 -4.85 -13.07 -5.16
CA THR A 251 -3.40 -12.88 -5.10
C THR A 251 -2.92 -12.26 -3.79
N ILE A 252 -3.72 -11.40 -3.16
CA ILE A 252 -3.39 -10.78 -1.88
C ILE A 252 -4.07 -11.60 -0.79
N THR A 253 -3.32 -12.49 -0.17
CA THR A 253 -3.80 -13.47 0.82
C THR A 253 -3.00 -13.33 2.11
N PRO A 254 -3.46 -13.86 3.25
CA PRO A 254 -2.62 -13.91 4.45
C PRO A 254 -1.27 -14.60 4.21
N ALA A 255 -1.22 -15.66 3.39
CA ALA A 255 0.05 -16.30 3.04
C ALA A 255 0.97 -15.33 2.28
N THR A 256 0.47 -14.67 1.24
CA THR A 256 1.25 -13.69 0.45
C THR A 256 1.78 -12.56 1.32
N LEU A 257 0.95 -12.05 2.24
CA LEU A 257 1.35 -10.99 3.16
C LEU A 257 2.39 -11.48 4.18
N ALA A 258 2.29 -12.72 4.65
CA ALA A 258 3.26 -13.32 5.57
C ALA A 258 4.63 -13.50 4.90
N HIS A 259 4.66 -13.98 3.65
CA HIS A 259 5.90 -14.09 2.87
C HIS A 259 6.56 -12.73 2.66
N HIS A 260 5.82 -11.70 2.25
CA HIS A 260 6.39 -10.35 2.11
C HIS A 260 6.88 -9.73 3.41
N ALA A 261 6.19 -10.00 4.53
CA ALA A 261 6.64 -9.56 5.84
C ALA A 261 7.89 -10.35 6.28
N ALA A 262 8.00 -11.64 5.94
CA ALA A 262 9.18 -12.46 6.20
C ALA A 262 10.38 -11.97 5.37
N GLU A 263 10.20 -11.63 4.09
CA GLU A 263 11.25 -11.02 3.27
C GLU A 263 11.79 -9.72 3.90
N GLN A 264 10.89 -8.84 4.38
CA GLN A 264 11.29 -7.60 5.05
C GLN A 264 12.02 -7.88 6.37
N LEU A 265 11.57 -8.87 7.15
CA LEU A 265 12.22 -9.29 8.39
C LEU A 265 13.64 -9.81 8.13
N GLU A 266 13.80 -10.64 7.10
CA GLU A 266 15.12 -11.13 6.67
C GLU A 266 16.04 -9.98 6.29
N GLN A 267 15.55 -9.04 5.47
CA GLN A 267 16.33 -7.88 5.05
C GLN A 267 16.74 -7.01 6.24
N ALA A 268 15.82 -6.74 7.17
CA ALA A 268 16.10 -5.99 8.39
C ALA A 268 17.22 -6.65 9.21
N LEU A 269 17.16 -7.97 9.40
CA LEU A 269 18.15 -8.72 10.18
C LEU A 269 19.50 -8.83 9.48
N ILE A 270 19.50 -9.08 8.17
CA ILE A 270 20.74 -9.21 7.38
C ILE A 270 21.45 -7.87 7.25
N SER A 271 20.72 -6.75 7.09
CA SER A 271 21.33 -5.42 6.99
C SER A 271 22.11 -4.99 8.24
N GLN A 272 21.76 -5.57 9.39
CA GLN A 272 22.36 -5.27 10.70
C GLN A 272 23.41 -6.31 11.14
N THR A 273 23.62 -7.37 10.36
CA THR A 273 24.61 -8.41 10.63
C THR A 273 25.70 -8.45 9.56
N ALA A 274 26.87 -8.99 9.90
CA ALA A 274 27.86 -9.35 8.89
C ALA A 274 27.23 -10.34 7.89
N PRO A 275 27.66 -10.37 6.61
CA PRO A 275 26.98 -11.06 5.50
C PRO A 275 26.77 -12.59 5.60
N GLY A 276 26.95 -13.21 6.78
CA GLY A 276 26.81 -14.64 7.01
C GLY A 276 25.58 -15.09 7.82
N LEU A 277 24.69 -14.23 8.31
CA LEU A 277 23.60 -14.69 9.22
C LEU A 277 22.67 -15.75 8.59
N ARG A 278 22.48 -15.74 7.26
CA ARG A 278 21.74 -16.81 6.57
C ARG A 278 22.47 -18.16 6.58
N GLU A 279 23.80 -18.12 6.49
CA GLU A 279 24.66 -19.29 6.34
C GLU A 279 25.11 -19.84 7.70
N GLY A 280 25.05 -19.01 8.75
CA GLY A 280 25.54 -19.30 10.08
C GLY A 280 26.70 -18.37 10.43
N ILE A 281 26.64 -17.80 11.63
CA ILE A 281 27.75 -17.03 12.22
C ILE A 281 28.04 -17.58 13.63
N PRO A 282 29.29 -17.46 14.10
CA PRO A 282 29.60 -17.71 15.50
C PRO A 282 28.72 -16.86 16.42
N VAL A 283 28.17 -17.45 17.48
CA VAL A 283 27.27 -16.76 18.43
C VAL A 283 27.92 -15.51 19.04
N GLU A 284 29.23 -15.53 19.24
CA GLU A 284 30.00 -14.39 19.77
C GLU A 284 29.95 -13.14 18.87
N LEU A 285 29.68 -13.31 17.58
CA LEU A 285 29.54 -12.21 16.62
C LEU A 285 28.11 -11.67 16.55
N LEU A 286 27.13 -12.34 17.16
CA LEU A 286 25.73 -11.94 17.15
C LEU A 286 25.50 -10.77 18.11
N LYS A 287 25.29 -9.58 17.55
CA LYS A 287 24.85 -8.41 18.30
C LYS A 287 23.32 -8.37 18.35
N THR A 288 22.75 -8.89 19.42
CA THR A 288 21.29 -9.03 19.57
C THR A 288 20.55 -7.70 19.71
N GLU A 289 21.12 -6.71 20.39
CA GLU A 289 20.44 -5.43 20.65
C GLU A 289 20.15 -4.61 19.37
N PRO A 290 21.10 -4.41 18.43
CA PRO A 290 20.78 -3.83 17.12
C PRO A 290 19.68 -4.57 16.36
N LEU A 291 19.67 -5.90 16.42
CA LEU A 291 18.67 -6.72 15.74
C LEU A 291 17.29 -6.58 16.38
N ARG A 292 17.20 -6.61 17.71
CA ARG A 292 15.94 -6.36 18.43
C ARG A 292 15.38 -4.99 18.10
N ARG A 293 16.22 -3.95 18.05
CA ARG A 293 15.78 -2.60 17.67
C ARG A 293 15.29 -2.53 16.23
N ALA A 294 15.95 -3.21 15.29
CA ALA A 294 15.51 -3.28 13.91
C ALA A 294 14.15 -3.97 13.78
N ILE A 295 13.96 -5.12 14.42
CA ILE A 295 12.66 -5.81 14.46
C ILE A 295 11.60 -4.91 15.10
N GLN A 296 11.88 -4.32 16.27
CA GLN A 296 10.91 -3.49 16.98
C GLN A 296 10.51 -2.23 16.19
N ALA A 297 11.45 -1.62 15.46
CA ALA A 297 11.17 -0.45 14.65
C ALA A 297 10.20 -0.75 13.49
N GLU A 298 10.23 -1.96 12.95
CA GLU A 298 9.47 -2.33 11.75
C GLU A 298 8.23 -3.18 12.06
N PHE A 299 8.34 -4.13 12.98
CA PHE A 299 7.32 -5.11 13.34
C PHE A 299 6.68 -4.85 14.72
N GLY A 300 7.21 -3.91 15.50
CA GLY A 300 6.73 -3.62 16.86
C GLY A 300 7.06 -4.77 17.82
N GLN A 301 6.17 -5.03 18.77
CA GLN A 301 6.34 -6.11 19.76
C GLN A 301 5.74 -7.45 19.31
N SER A 302 5.28 -7.55 18.06
CA SER A 302 4.57 -8.74 17.56
C SER A 302 5.52 -9.88 17.14
N ILE A 303 6.81 -9.58 16.96
CA ILE A 303 7.82 -10.52 16.47
C ILE A 303 9.01 -10.47 17.43
N ASP A 304 9.41 -11.64 17.95
CA ASP A 304 10.55 -11.79 18.85
C ASP A 304 11.78 -12.28 18.08
N LEU A 305 12.95 -11.68 18.34
CA LEU A 305 14.20 -12.04 17.68
C LEU A 305 14.52 -13.54 17.86
N GLU A 306 14.26 -14.07 19.04
CA GLU A 306 14.52 -15.46 19.42
C GLU A 306 13.71 -16.44 18.56
N GLN A 307 12.55 -15.99 18.04
CA GLN A 307 11.72 -16.81 17.15
C GLN A 307 12.22 -16.78 15.71
N CYS A 308 13.09 -15.83 15.35
CA CYS A 308 13.70 -15.69 14.03
C CYS A 308 15.03 -16.45 13.89
N LEU A 309 15.67 -16.83 14.99
CA LEU A 309 17.00 -17.43 15.01
C LEU A 309 16.95 -18.94 15.30
N GLU A 310 17.91 -19.67 14.77
CA GLU A 310 18.15 -21.08 15.03
C GLU A 310 19.61 -21.26 15.49
N PHE A 311 19.81 -21.95 16.60
CA PHE A 311 21.12 -22.30 17.14
C PHE A 311 21.42 -23.75 16.81
N ASN A 312 22.69 -24.05 16.55
CA ASN A 312 23.14 -25.44 16.44
C ASN A 312 23.18 -26.12 17.83
N ASP A 313 23.36 -27.44 17.83
CA ASP A 313 23.22 -28.27 19.05
C ASP A 313 24.18 -27.87 20.18
N ASP A 314 25.37 -27.36 19.85
CA ASP A 314 26.40 -26.95 20.80
C ASP A 314 26.43 -25.43 21.07
N TYR A 315 25.48 -24.67 20.50
CA TYR A 315 25.37 -23.21 20.62
C TYR A 315 26.62 -22.44 20.16
N SER A 316 27.46 -23.05 19.32
CA SER A 316 28.63 -22.37 18.75
C SER A 316 28.23 -21.45 17.58
N GLU A 317 27.17 -21.79 16.85
CA GLU A 317 26.69 -21.05 15.70
C GLU A 317 25.21 -20.70 15.80
N VAL A 318 24.87 -19.55 15.22
CA VAL A 318 23.51 -19.06 15.06
C VAL A 318 23.26 -18.69 13.61
N ARG A 319 22.10 -19.07 13.11
CA ARG A 319 21.62 -18.69 11.78
C ARG A 319 20.20 -18.16 11.84
N LEU A 320 19.82 -17.47 10.78
CA LEU A 320 18.42 -17.11 10.55
C LEU A 320 17.61 -18.38 10.21
N LYS A 321 16.41 -18.49 10.76
CA LYS A 321 15.50 -19.57 10.38
C LYS A 321 15.14 -19.51 8.89
N PRO A 322 14.80 -20.66 8.28
CA PRO A 322 14.27 -20.70 6.92
C PRO A 322 13.10 -19.74 6.71
N HIS A 323 12.98 -19.20 5.49
CA HIS A 323 11.94 -18.26 5.11
C HIS A 323 10.52 -18.72 5.50
N GLU A 324 10.21 -20.01 5.27
CA GLU A 324 8.93 -20.62 5.62
C GLU A 324 8.62 -20.58 7.12
N ASP A 325 9.64 -20.77 7.96
CA ASP A 325 9.46 -20.72 9.42
C ASP A 325 9.25 -19.29 9.91
N LEU A 326 9.91 -18.32 9.28
CA LEU A 326 9.67 -16.89 9.53
C LEU A 326 8.26 -16.49 9.12
N ALA A 327 7.82 -16.89 7.92
CA ALA A 327 6.46 -16.64 7.45
C ALA A 327 5.42 -17.31 8.36
N LEU A 328 5.67 -18.53 8.84
CA LEU A 328 4.81 -19.21 9.80
C LEU A 328 4.70 -18.45 11.13
N HIS A 329 5.81 -17.92 11.64
CA HIS A 329 5.82 -17.09 12.84
C HIS A 329 4.98 -15.83 12.63
N ILE A 330 5.09 -15.19 11.46
CA ILE A 330 4.30 -14.02 11.11
C ILE A 330 2.81 -14.34 11.00
N VAL A 331 2.42 -15.50 10.44
CA VAL A 331 1.00 -15.93 10.43
C VAL A 331 0.47 -16.10 11.86
N LYS A 332 1.28 -16.60 12.81
CA LYS A 332 0.87 -16.64 14.22
C LYS A 332 0.69 -15.22 14.79
N ALA A 333 1.57 -14.29 14.43
CA ALA A 333 1.42 -12.90 14.82
C ALA A 333 0.17 -12.24 14.18
N PHE A 334 -0.23 -12.64 12.96
CA PHE A 334 -1.49 -12.22 12.33
C PHE A 334 -2.72 -12.61 13.15
N GLN A 335 -2.64 -13.70 13.90
CA GLN A 335 -3.71 -14.12 14.81
C GLN A 335 -3.85 -13.16 16.00
N GLY A 336 -2.73 -12.65 16.52
CA GLY A 336 -2.70 -11.68 17.61
C GLY A 336 -3.32 -10.33 17.25
N ILE A 337 -3.18 -9.91 15.99
CA ILE A 337 -3.73 -8.63 15.47
C ILE A 337 -5.10 -8.79 14.79
N GLY A 338 -5.66 -10.00 14.78
CA GLY A 338 -7.00 -10.27 14.24
C GLY A 338 -7.11 -10.33 12.71
N LEU A 339 -5.98 -10.41 11.98
CA LEU A 339 -5.99 -10.62 10.52
C LEU A 339 -6.36 -12.06 10.16
N VAL A 340 -5.91 -13.02 10.95
CA VAL A 340 -6.21 -14.46 10.82
C VAL A 340 -6.96 -14.92 12.09
N PRO A 341 -7.96 -15.81 12.03
CA PRO A 341 -8.63 -16.28 13.24
C PRO A 341 -7.67 -17.00 14.17
N ILE A 342 -7.83 -16.80 15.48
CA ILE A 342 -6.98 -17.38 16.52
C ILE A 342 -7.00 -18.93 16.53
N HIS A 343 -8.03 -19.54 15.95
CA HIS A 343 -8.19 -20.99 15.86
C HIS A 343 -7.80 -21.56 14.48
N ALA A 344 -7.47 -20.71 13.50
CA ALA A 344 -7.00 -21.20 12.20
C ALA A 344 -5.64 -21.88 12.37
N ASN A 345 -5.38 -22.94 11.60
CA ASN A 345 -4.08 -23.60 11.61
C ASN A 345 -3.09 -22.75 10.79
N PRO A 346 -2.01 -22.21 11.40
CA PRO A 346 -1.07 -21.32 10.69
C PRO A 346 -0.38 -21.99 9.50
N MET A 347 -0.04 -23.28 9.61
CA MET A 347 0.55 -24.05 8.51
C MET A 347 -0.45 -24.23 7.36
N HIS A 348 -1.74 -24.39 7.65
CA HIS A 348 -2.74 -24.52 6.60
C HIS A 348 -2.94 -23.18 5.87
N VAL A 349 -2.96 -22.07 6.60
CA VAL A 349 -3.06 -20.72 6.03
C VAL A 349 -1.86 -20.43 5.12
N LEU A 350 -0.64 -20.72 5.58
CA LEU A 350 0.58 -20.49 4.81
C LEU A 350 0.63 -21.33 3.53
N ASN A 351 0.19 -22.59 3.58
CA ASN A 351 0.21 -23.51 2.44
C ASN A 351 -0.97 -23.34 1.46
N GLN A 352 -1.76 -22.27 1.58
CA GLN A 352 -2.85 -22.03 0.63
C GLN A 352 -2.28 -21.71 -0.76
N PRO A 353 -2.71 -22.41 -1.82
CA PRO A 353 -2.20 -22.19 -3.16
C PRO A 353 -2.62 -20.80 -3.64
N THR A 354 -1.62 -19.95 -3.89
CA THR A 354 -1.82 -18.61 -4.45
C THR A 354 -1.32 -18.61 -5.89
N PRO A 355 -2.18 -18.34 -6.90
CA PRO A 355 -1.75 -18.28 -8.29
C PRO A 355 -0.78 -17.11 -8.50
N GLY A 356 0.18 -17.28 -9.40
CA GLY A 356 1.04 -16.18 -9.83
C GLY A 356 0.21 -15.06 -10.48
N LEU A 357 0.65 -13.81 -10.35
CA LEU A 357 -0.12 -12.64 -10.79
C LEU A 357 -0.59 -12.73 -12.25
N GLN A 358 0.29 -13.12 -13.17
CA GLN A 358 -0.05 -13.26 -14.59
C GLN A 358 -1.12 -14.32 -14.83
N GLN A 359 -0.99 -15.49 -14.19
CA GLN A 359 -1.99 -16.56 -14.25
C GLN A 359 -3.32 -16.11 -13.66
N ALA A 360 -3.30 -15.34 -12.57
CA ALA A 360 -4.49 -14.80 -11.95
C ALA A 360 -5.20 -13.79 -12.88
N ILE A 361 -4.46 -12.91 -13.56
CA ILE A 361 -4.98 -11.97 -14.57
C ILE A 361 -5.71 -12.73 -15.68
N GLU A 362 -5.10 -13.79 -16.22
CA GLU A 362 -5.69 -14.62 -17.26
C GLU A 362 -6.98 -15.31 -16.80
N GLN A 363 -7.00 -15.83 -15.56
CA GLN A 363 -8.19 -16.47 -14.99
C GLN A 363 -9.36 -15.48 -14.82
N VAL A 364 -9.08 -14.25 -14.36
CA VAL A 364 -10.14 -13.25 -14.15
C VAL A 364 -10.61 -12.60 -15.44
N GLY A 365 -9.91 -12.80 -16.57
CA GLY A 365 -10.32 -12.31 -17.89
C GLY A 365 -11.74 -12.71 -18.30
N THR A 366 -12.24 -13.83 -17.79
CA THR A 366 -13.62 -14.30 -18.00
C THR A 366 -14.70 -13.39 -17.40
N LEU A 367 -14.33 -12.55 -16.41
CA LEU A 367 -15.25 -11.64 -15.71
C LEU A 367 -15.39 -10.26 -16.39
N ARG A 368 -14.78 -10.08 -17.56
CA ARG A 368 -14.81 -8.82 -18.30
C ARG A 368 -16.25 -8.43 -18.67
N GLY A 369 -16.67 -7.23 -18.27
CA GLY A 369 -18.01 -6.70 -18.52
C GLY A 369 -19.09 -7.27 -17.61
N GLU A 370 -18.75 -8.10 -16.63
CA GLU A 370 -19.73 -8.57 -15.65
C GLU A 370 -20.13 -7.45 -14.69
N VAL A 371 -21.43 -7.17 -14.63
CA VAL A 371 -22.00 -6.21 -13.69
C VAL A 371 -22.54 -6.95 -12.48
N VAL A 372 -22.07 -6.56 -11.30
CA VAL A 372 -22.54 -7.05 -10.00
C VAL A 372 -24.04 -6.77 -9.86
N ARG A 373 -24.88 -7.81 -9.99
CA ARG A 373 -26.33 -7.68 -9.77
C ARG A 373 -26.72 -7.60 -8.28
N ARG A 374 -25.81 -7.94 -7.36
CA ARG A 374 -25.92 -7.80 -5.89
C ARG A 374 -24.52 -7.72 -5.29
N PRO A 375 -24.26 -6.86 -4.28
CA PRO A 375 -22.97 -6.86 -3.60
C PRO A 375 -22.65 -8.29 -3.17
N LEU A 376 -21.53 -8.82 -3.66
CA LEU A 376 -21.11 -10.19 -3.34
C LEU A 376 -20.89 -10.26 -1.83
N HIS A 377 -21.87 -10.81 -1.12
CA HIS A 377 -21.59 -11.49 0.14
C HIS A 377 -20.83 -12.75 -0.26
N ASN A 378 -19.52 -12.59 -0.46
CA ASN A 378 -18.68 -13.63 -1.02
C ASN A 378 -18.22 -14.52 0.14
N ASP A 379 -19.05 -15.52 0.49
CA ASP A 379 -18.70 -16.53 1.49
C ASP A 379 -17.34 -17.18 1.21
N TYR A 380 -16.91 -17.20 -0.06
CA TYR A 380 -15.58 -17.65 -0.49
C TYR A 380 -14.44 -16.79 0.03
N ILE A 381 -14.58 -15.46 0.00
CA ILE A 381 -13.57 -14.53 0.50
C ILE A 381 -13.46 -14.67 2.02
N ASN A 382 -14.58 -14.74 2.72
CA ASN A 382 -14.58 -15.03 4.15
C ASN A 382 -13.96 -16.42 4.44
N SER A 383 -14.29 -17.46 3.68
CA SER A 383 -13.73 -18.79 3.93
C SER A 383 -12.22 -18.91 3.67
N PHE A 384 -11.73 -18.19 2.66
CA PHE A 384 -10.34 -18.19 2.25
C PHE A 384 -9.46 -17.39 3.23
N TRP A 385 -9.90 -16.18 3.61
CA TRP A 385 -9.23 -15.33 4.58
C TRP A 385 -9.28 -15.87 6.02
N PHE A 386 -10.39 -16.51 6.41
CA PHE A 386 -10.58 -17.01 7.77
C PHE A 386 -10.27 -18.51 7.93
N GLY A 387 -9.68 -19.14 6.91
CA GLY A 387 -9.33 -20.56 6.98
C GLY A 387 -10.51 -21.47 7.31
N HIS A 388 -11.74 -21.06 6.94
CA HIS A 388 -12.85 -21.99 6.96
C HIS A 388 -12.62 -22.99 5.84
N ALA A 389 -11.99 -24.10 6.20
CA ALA A 389 -12.09 -25.33 5.44
C ALA A 389 -13.55 -25.52 5.04
N GLN A 390 -13.74 -26.02 3.82
CA GLN A 390 -14.96 -26.53 3.20
C GLN A 390 -15.63 -27.66 4.03
N THR A 391 -15.79 -27.47 5.34
CA THR A 391 -16.21 -28.48 6.33
C THR A 391 -17.72 -28.67 6.36
N GLN A 392 -18.50 -27.88 5.61
CA GLN A 392 -19.94 -28.12 5.42
C GLN A 392 -20.30 -28.95 4.18
N GLN A 393 -19.40 -29.11 3.20
CA GLN A 393 -19.68 -29.98 2.04
C GLN A 393 -19.29 -31.44 2.29
N ASP A 394 -18.25 -31.70 3.08
CA ASP A 394 -17.84 -33.08 3.40
C ASP A 394 -18.65 -33.71 4.55
N SER A 395 -19.22 -32.92 5.46
CA SER A 395 -20.15 -33.43 6.48
C SER A 395 -21.49 -33.85 5.87
N LYS A 396 -22.05 -33.07 4.94
CA LYS A 396 -23.26 -33.44 4.19
C LYS A 396 -23.04 -34.63 3.25
N ARG A 397 -21.88 -34.73 2.58
CA ARG A 397 -21.56 -35.90 1.74
C ARG A 397 -21.34 -37.18 2.55
N LYS A 398 -20.75 -37.11 3.75
CA LYS A 398 -20.64 -38.27 4.65
C LYS A 398 -21.98 -38.68 5.25
N GLU A 399 -22.83 -37.73 5.65
CA GLU A 399 -24.17 -38.03 6.18
C GLU A 399 -25.10 -38.60 5.09
N GLU A 400 -25.03 -38.12 3.85
CA GLU A 400 -25.80 -38.66 2.73
C GLU A 400 -25.29 -40.06 2.30
N GLN A 401 -23.99 -40.32 2.38
CA GLN A 401 -23.42 -41.65 2.11
C GLN A 401 -23.71 -42.65 3.24
N GLU A 402 -23.67 -42.24 4.51
CA GLU A 402 -24.10 -43.09 5.64
C GLU A 402 -25.60 -43.38 5.62
N HIS A 403 -26.43 -42.42 5.21
CA HIS A 403 -27.87 -42.64 5.06
C HIS A 403 -28.25 -43.53 3.86
N GLN A 404 -27.46 -43.52 2.78
CA GLN A 404 -27.64 -44.46 1.67
C GLN A 404 -27.15 -45.88 2.00
N PHE A 405 -26.11 -46.02 2.83
CA PHE A 405 -25.60 -47.32 3.24
C PHE A 405 -26.46 -48.01 4.31
N ARG A 406 -27.24 -47.26 5.11
CA ARG A 406 -28.21 -47.79 6.08
C ARG A 406 -29.60 -48.10 5.48
N ARG A 407 -29.80 -47.85 4.18
CA ARG A 407 -31.06 -48.13 3.45
C ARG A 407 -30.89 -49.13 2.30
N ARG A 408 -29.76 -49.82 2.24
CA ARG A 408 -29.56 -51.07 1.50
C ARG A 408 -29.26 -52.16 2.51
#